data_AF-A0A0F2PL77-F1
#
_entry.id   AF-A0A0F2PL77-F1
#
_cell.length_a   1.000
_cell.length_b   1.000
_cell.length_c   1.000
_cell.angle_alpha   90.00
_cell.angle_beta   90.00
_cell.angle_gamma   90.00
#
_symmetry.space_group_name_H-M   'P 1'
#
loop_
_entity.id
_entity.type
_entity.pdbx_description
1 polymer ?
#
loop_
_entity_poly.entity_id
_entity_poly.type
_entity_poly.pdbx_seq_one_letter_code
_entity_poly.pdbx_strand_id
1 'polypeptide(L)'
;MSGESEISGSKGDKYCPPGMTSMLADRIRELVGQQATVYMYDMVLTGMVHYVGMDYMELHVMYDNMMRMVLIPLYSVMAVVPGGPLPEEEVEPAAPTCPSTPGIL
;
A
#
# COMPACT_ATOMS: atom_id res chain seq x y z
N MET A 1 -36.72 -8.37 -50.07
CA MET A 1 -36.91 -7.15 -49.25
C MET A 1 -37.46 -7.57 -47.90
N SER A 2 -36.67 -7.33 -46.85
CA SER A 2 -36.89 -7.42 -45.39
C SER A 2 -35.48 -7.60 -44.85
N GLY A 3 -34.81 -6.67 -44.18
CA GLY A 3 -35.28 -5.69 -43.20
C GLY A 3 -34.28 -5.81 -42.04
N GLU A 4 -33.56 -4.74 -41.77
CA GLU A 4 -32.36 -4.61 -40.93
C GLU A 4 -32.52 -5.07 -39.47
N SER A 5 -31.44 -5.54 -38.83
CA SER A 5 -30.74 -4.80 -37.76
C SER A 5 -29.61 -5.63 -37.14
N GLU A 6 -28.38 -5.18 -37.36
CA GLU A 6 -27.18 -5.58 -36.63
C GLU A 6 -27.27 -5.07 -35.18
N ILE A 7 -27.08 -5.95 -34.20
CA ILE A 7 -26.71 -5.54 -32.84
C ILE A 7 -25.33 -6.12 -32.58
N SER A 8 -24.34 -5.29 -32.92
CA SER A 8 -22.94 -5.46 -32.54
C SER A 8 -22.83 -5.41 -31.02
N GLY A 9 -22.64 -6.59 -30.39
CA GLY A 9 -22.36 -6.71 -28.97
C GLY A 9 -20.95 -6.24 -28.65
N SER A 10 -20.76 -4.93 -28.61
CA SER A 10 -19.53 -4.29 -28.17
C SER A 10 -19.71 -3.70 -26.77
N LYS A 11 -18.70 -3.90 -25.93
CA LYS A 11 -18.43 -3.19 -24.68
C LYS A 11 -19.42 -3.40 -23.53
N GLY A 12 -19.19 -4.49 -22.81
CA GLY A 12 -19.40 -4.50 -21.35
C GLY A 12 -18.28 -3.72 -20.64
N ASP A 13 -18.09 -2.44 -20.99
CA ASP A 13 -17.27 -1.53 -20.20
C ASP A 13 -18.05 -1.29 -18.90
N LYS A 14 -17.71 -2.07 -17.87
CA LYS A 14 -18.28 -1.95 -16.53
C LYS A 14 -17.91 -0.57 -15.99
N TYR A 15 -18.84 0.37 -16.11
CA TYR A 15 -18.74 1.68 -15.51
C TYR A 15 -18.77 1.53 -13.98
N CYS A 16 -17.60 1.57 -13.34
CA CYS A 16 -17.53 1.80 -11.90
C CYS A 16 -17.70 3.31 -11.68
N PRO A 17 -18.74 3.76 -10.95
CA PRO A 17 -18.87 5.18 -10.64
C PRO A 17 -17.61 5.65 -9.90
N PRO A 18 -17.04 6.82 -10.24
CA PRO A 18 -15.81 7.31 -9.63
C PRO A 18 -16.08 7.70 -8.18
N GLY A 19 -15.95 6.74 -7.28
CA GLY A 19 -15.98 6.92 -5.85
C GLY A 19 -14.63 6.49 -5.29
N MET A 20 -13.85 7.45 -4.78
CA MET A 20 -12.61 7.41 -3.97
C MET A 20 -11.82 6.10 -3.79
N THR A 21 -12.46 4.95 -3.55
CA THR A 21 -11.80 3.64 -3.40
C THR A 21 -11.23 3.10 -4.71
N SER A 22 -11.78 3.49 -5.86
CA SER A 22 -11.21 3.11 -7.17
C SER A 22 -9.80 3.68 -7.35
N MET A 23 -9.56 4.94 -6.94
CA MET A 23 -8.25 5.58 -7.09
C MET A 23 -7.14 4.93 -6.27
N LEU A 24 -7.44 4.46 -5.05
CA LEU A 24 -6.43 3.80 -4.22
C LEU A 24 -6.12 2.41 -4.78
N ALA A 25 -7.14 1.61 -5.09
CA ALA A 25 -6.95 0.29 -5.67
C ALA A 25 -6.18 0.37 -7.00
N ASP A 26 -6.51 1.34 -7.86
CA ASP A 26 -5.82 1.57 -9.14
C ASP A 26 -4.35 1.94 -8.93
N ARG A 27 -4.04 2.79 -7.94
CA ARG A 27 -2.64 3.13 -7.61
C ARG A 27 -1.86 1.94 -7.04
N ILE A 28 -2.48 1.14 -6.18
CA ILE A 28 -1.80 -0.05 -5.62
C ILE A 28 -1.59 -1.10 -6.72
N ARG A 29 -2.46 -1.18 -7.74
CA ARG A 29 -2.27 -2.07 -8.90
C ARG A 29 -0.99 -1.77 -9.67
N GLU A 30 -0.54 -0.52 -9.71
CA GLU A 30 0.75 -0.15 -10.33
C GLU A 30 1.95 -0.77 -9.60
N LEU A 31 1.76 -1.20 -8.34
CA LEU A 31 2.79 -1.84 -7.52
C LEU A 31 2.79 -3.37 -7.61
N VAL A 32 1.90 -3.98 -8.40
CA VAL A 32 1.88 -5.45 -8.58
C VAL A 32 3.23 -5.94 -9.12
N GLY A 33 3.78 -6.96 -8.46
CA GLY A 33 5.12 -7.50 -8.71
C GLY A 33 6.25 -6.75 -8.01
N GLN A 34 5.96 -5.64 -7.31
CA GLN A 34 6.96 -4.86 -6.58
C GLN A 34 6.88 -5.13 -5.07
N GLN A 35 8.01 -4.93 -4.39
CA GLN A 35 8.00 -4.87 -2.93
C GLN A 35 7.31 -3.59 -2.48
N ALA A 36 6.44 -3.68 -1.48
CA ALA A 36 5.81 -2.55 -0.84
C ALA A 36 5.68 -2.79 0.67
N THR A 37 5.68 -1.70 1.42
CA THR A 37 5.37 -1.67 2.85
C THR A 37 3.97 -1.09 3.03
N VAL A 38 3.09 -1.89 3.63
CA VAL A 38 1.69 -1.57 3.89
C VAL A 38 1.54 -1.24 5.37
N TYR A 39 1.06 -0.02 5.64
CA TYR A 39 0.78 0.47 6.98
C TYR A 39 -0.71 0.33 7.27
N MET A 40 -1.03 -0.38 8.34
CA MET A 40 -2.36 -0.54 8.92
C MET A 40 -2.32 -0.02 10.37
N TYR A 41 -3.48 0.08 11.02
CA TYR A 41 -3.60 0.74 12.34
C TYR A 41 -2.60 0.22 13.40
N ASP A 42 -2.54 -1.09 13.60
CA ASP A 42 -1.65 -1.72 14.61
C ASP A 42 -0.56 -2.61 13.99
N MET A 43 -0.38 -2.56 12.67
CA MET A 43 0.49 -3.51 11.96
C MET A 43 1.14 -2.90 10.72
N VAL A 44 2.41 -3.23 10.52
CA VAL A 44 3.16 -2.90 9.32
C VAL A 44 3.61 -4.20 8.66
N LEU A 45 3.32 -4.36 7.38
CA LEU A 45 3.71 -5.53 6.59
C LEU A 45 4.52 -5.11 5.38
N THR A 46 5.71 -5.68 5.22
CA THR A 46 6.52 -5.52 4.02
C THR A 46 6.51 -6.83 3.23
N GLY A 47 6.18 -6.75 1.95
CA GLY A 47 6.09 -7.91 1.08
C GLY A 47 5.98 -7.54 -0.39
N MET A 48 5.87 -8.53 -1.26
CA MET A 48 5.62 -8.32 -2.68
C MET A 48 4.11 -8.27 -2.94
N VAL A 49 3.64 -7.21 -3.60
CA VAL A 49 2.24 -7.09 -3.98
C VAL A 49 1.97 -8.08 -5.12
N HIS A 50 1.19 -9.12 -4.85
CA HIS A 50 0.91 -10.16 -5.83
C HIS A 50 -0.31 -9.81 -6.69
N TYR A 51 -1.37 -9.31 -6.07
CA TYR A 51 -2.63 -9.00 -6.73
C TYR A 51 -3.42 -7.93 -5.96
N VAL A 52 -4.29 -7.20 -6.65
CA VAL A 52 -5.20 -6.22 -6.05
C VAL A 52 -6.60 -6.43 -6.60
N GLY A 53 -7.49 -6.91 -5.74
CA GLY A 53 -8.89 -7.15 -6.03
C GLY A 53 -9.70 -5.85 -6.02
N MET A 54 -11.01 -6.00 -5.81
CA MET A 54 -11.93 -4.86 -5.72
C MET A 54 -11.84 -4.16 -4.35
N ASP A 55 -11.69 -4.93 -3.28
CA ASP A 55 -11.76 -4.50 -1.89
C ASP A 55 -10.63 -5.07 -1.01
N TYR A 56 -9.69 -5.82 -1.60
CA TYR A 56 -8.54 -6.40 -0.91
C TYR A 56 -7.29 -6.38 -1.81
N MET A 57 -6.13 -6.57 -1.19
CA MET A 57 -4.86 -6.86 -1.87
C MET A 57 -4.20 -8.12 -1.32
N GLU A 58 -3.43 -8.78 -2.17
CA GLU A 58 -2.65 -9.96 -1.84
C GLU A 58 -1.19 -9.56 -1.70
N LEU A 59 -0.61 -9.82 -0.53
CA LEU A 59 0.77 -9.50 -0.21
C LEU A 59 1.54 -10.78 0.13
N HIS A 60 2.62 -11.04 -0.58
CA HIS A 60 3.55 -12.12 -0.28
C HIS A 60 4.61 -11.63 0.69
N VAL A 61 4.50 -12.03 1.95
CA VAL A 61 5.44 -11.68 3.01
C VAL A 61 6.39 -12.84 3.26
N MET A 62 7.64 -12.53 3.58
CA MET A 62 8.60 -13.54 4.03
C MET A 62 8.50 -13.61 5.56
N TYR A 63 8.07 -14.76 6.07
CA TYR A 63 7.95 -14.99 7.52
C TYR A 63 8.57 -16.34 7.85
N ASP A 64 9.56 -16.34 8.76
CA ASP A 64 10.27 -17.55 9.19
C ASP A 64 10.82 -18.36 8.01
N ASN A 65 11.49 -17.66 7.09
CA ASN A 65 12.07 -18.20 5.87
C ASN A 65 11.09 -18.87 4.88
N MET A 66 9.78 -18.69 5.08
CA MET A 66 8.72 -19.15 4.18
C MET A 66 7.94 -17.97 3.61
N MET A 67 7.63 -18.05 2.31
CA MET A 67 6.73 -17.10 1.68
C MET A 67 5.30 -17.42 2.09
N ARG A 68 4.62 -16.46 2.70
CA ARG A 68 3.21 -16.55 3.07
C ARG A 68 2.41 -15.50 2.31
N MET A 69 1.23 -15.90 1.84
CA MET A 69 0.27 -14.98 1.25
C MET A 69 -0.63 -14.41 2.35
N VAL A 70 -0.78 -13.09 2.37
CA VAL A 70 -1.66 -12.34 3.27
C VAL A 70 -2.68 -11.57 2.46
N LEU A 71 -3.95 -11.69 2.82
CA LEU A 71 -5.04 -10.90 2.25
C LEU A 71 -5.31 -9.71 3.14
N ILE A 72 -5.18 -8.49 2.60
CA ILE A 72 -5.35 -7.24 3.34
C ILE A 72 -6.56 -6.51 2.76
N PRO A 73 -7.63 -6.26 3.54
CA PRO A 73 -8.73 -5.42 3.09
C PRO A 73 -8.26 -3.98 2.82
N LEU A 74 -8.65 -3.39 1.68
CA LEU A 74 -8.20 -2.05 1.31
C LEU A 74 -8.68 -0.97 2.27
N TYR A 75 -9.81 -1.19 2.96
CA TYR A 75 -10.31 -0.25 3.97
C TYR A 75 -9.44 -0.17 5.23
N SER A 76 -8.60 -1.17 5.51
CA SER A 76 -7.69 -1.16 6.67
C SER A 76 -6.32 -0.56 6.34
N VAL A 77 -6.05 -0.28 5.07
CA VAL A 77 -4.79 0.28 4.61
C VAL A 77 -4.79 1.79 4.85
N MET A 78 -3.87 2.27 5.67
CA MET A 78 -3.66 3.69 5.91
C MET A 78 -2.69 4.31 4.90
N ALA A 79 -1.62 3.58 4.58
CA ALA A 79 -0.64 4.00 3.58
C ALA A 79 0.04 2.79 2.93
N VAL A 80 0.50 2.98 1.69
CA VAL A 80 1.35 2.01 0.97
C VAL A 80 2.57 2.76 0.46
N VAL A 81 3.75 2.27 0.80
CA VAL A 81 5.03 2.81 0.36
C VAL A 81 5.71 1.79 -0.54
N PRO A 82 6.01 2.10 -1.81
CA PRO A 82 6.79 1.21 -2.66
C PRO A 82 8.22 1.07 -2.12
N GLY A 83 8.73 -0.16 -2.08
CA GLY A 83 10.02 -0.52 -1.53
C GLY A 83 9.99 -1.03 -0.07
N GLY A 84 11.14 -0.92 0.59
CA GLY A 84 11.33 -1.34 1.99
C GLY A 84 10.68 -0.39 2.99
N PRO A 85 10.73 -0.72 4.30
CA PRO A 85 10.19 0.13 5.36
C PRO A 85 10.79 1.53 5.29
N LEU A 86 10.00 2.55 5.59
CA LEU A 86 10.56 3.89 5.81
C LEU A 86 11.58 3.81 6.96
N PRO A 87 12.77 4.44 6.82
CA PRO A 87 13.68 4.56 7.95
C PRO A 87 12.94 5.29 9.07
N GLU A 88 12.94 4.71 10.26
CA GLU A 88 12.47 5.41 11.45
C GLU A 88 13.35 6.65 11.60
N GLU A 89 12.73 7.83 11.62
CA GLU A 89 13.44 9.06 11.92
C GLU A 89 13.98 8.91 13.35
N GLU A 90 15.28 8.62 13.47
CA GLU A 90 15.98 8.58 14.75
C GLU A 90 15.77 9.95 15.40
N VAL A 91 14.85 10.03 16.37
CA VAL A 91 14.75 11.20 17.24
C VAL A 91 16.06 11.22 18.02
N GLU A 92 17.03 12.02 17.56
CA GLU A 92 18.29 12.20 18.28
C GLU A 92 17.95 12.52 19.74
N PRO A 93 18.43 11.73 20.72
CA PRO A 93 18.24 12.06 22.12
C PRO A 93 18.93 13.41 22.34
N ALA A 94 18.15 14.43 22.69
CA ALA A 94 18.64 15.75 23.02
C ALA A 94 19.87 15.61 23.92
N ALA A 95 21.04 15.99 23.39
CA ALA A 95 22.30 15.84 24.08
C ALA A 95 22.18 16.43 25.50
N PRO A 96 22.71 15.76 26.54
CA PRO A 96 22.75 16.34 27.87
C PRO A 96 23.61 17.62 27.78
N THR A 97 22.96 18.77 27.87
CA THR A 97 23.66 20.05 28.05
C THR A 97 24.25 20.02 29.44
N CYS A 98 25.50 19.59 29.56
CA CYS A 98 26.28 19.78 30.77
C CYS A 98 26.41 21.30 31.02
N PRO A 99 25.91 21.85 32.15
CA PRO A 99 26.27 23.20 32.54
C PRO A 99 27.75 23.18 32.95
N SER A 100 28.63 23.63 32.05
CA SER A 100 30.00 23.96 32.41
C SER A 100 29.95 25.10 33.44
N THR A 101 30.31 24.77 34.68
CA THR A 101 30.53 25.78 35.72
C THR A 101 31.86 26.47 35.43
N PRO A 102 31.91 27.78 35.13
CA PRO A 102 33.18 28.49 35.12
C PRO A 102 33.57 28.75 36.58
N GLY A 103 34.70 28.17 36.99
CA GLY A 103 35.32 28.51 38.26
C GLY A 103 35.61 30.01 38.36
N ILE A 104 35.33 30.58 39.52
CA ILE A 104 35.80 31.91 39.91
C ILE A 104 36.58 31.70 41.21
N LEU A 105 37.75 32.37 41.21
CA LEU A 105 38.84 32.40 42.19
C LEU A 105 38.42 32.59 43.65
#